data_AF-A0A7V3CXC6-F1
#
_entry.id   AF-A0A7V3CXC6-F1
#
_cell.length_a   1.000
_cell.length_b   1.000
_cell.length_c   1.000
_cell.angle_alpha   90.00
_cell.angle_beta   90.00
_cell.angle_gamma   90.00
#
_symmetry.space_group_name_H-M   'P 1'
#
loop_
_entity.id
_entity.type
_entity.pdbx_description
1 polymer ?
#
loop_
_entity_poly.entity_id
_entity_poly.type
_entity_poly.pdbx_seq_one_letter_code
_entity_poly.pdbx_strand_id
1 'polypeptide(L)'
;MNEKLSTAISKMNEYGKDGKPFFFIFDFELENPCVFLLDELIKENIFFKINEKNPDKYQKQILLTKKPIDFSLYKNSFDFV
;
A
#
# COMPACT_ATOMS: atom_id res chain seq x y z
N MET A 1 3.39 -23.26 4.46
CA MET A 1 2.87 -21.90 4.73
C MET A 1 4.07 -20.97 4.88
N ASN A 2 4.05 -19.78 4.27
CA ASN A 2 5.17 -18.82 4.36
C ASN A 2 5.42 -18.44 5.83
N GLU A 3 6.64 -18.65 6.32
CA GLU A 3 7.03 -18.46 7.72
C GLU A 3 6.83 -17.00 8.18
N LYS A 4 7.16 -16.04 7.30
CA LYS A 4 6.96 -14.61 7.56
C LYS A 4 5.49 -14.27 7.75
N LEU A 5 4.61 -14.85 6.93
CA LEU A 5 3.16 -14.65 7.03
C LEU A 5 2.59 -15.23 8.33
N SER A 6 3.01 -16.44 8.71
CA SER A 6 2.62 -17.04 9.99
C SER A 6 3.08 -16.19 11.18
N THR A 7 4.27 -15.61 11.09
CA THR A 7 4.82 -14.72 12.13
C THR A 7 4.01 -13.43 12.24
N ALA A 8 3.67 -12.80 11.11
CA ALA A 8 2.83 -11.61 11.08
C ALA A 8 1.44 -11.87 11.68
N ILE A 9 0.78 -12.98 11.30
CA ILE A 9 -0.51 -13.39 11.86
C ILE A 9 -0.42 -13.57 13.38
N SER A 10 0.65 -14.23 13.86
CA SER A 10 0.85 -14.46 15.29
C SER A 10 1.01 -13.15 16.06
N LYS A 11 1.82 -12.21 15.54
CA LYS A 11 1.97 -10.86 16.13
C LYS A 11 0.65 -10.10 16.17
N MET A 12 -0.11 -10.08 15.07
CA MET A 12 -1.41 -9.39 15.04
C MET A 12 -2.39 -9.98 16.05
N ASN A 13 -2.43 -11.30 16.20
CA ASN A 13 -3.28 -11.96 17.19
C ASN A 13 -2.85 -11.65 18.62
N GLU A 14 -1.54 -11.64 18.89
CA GLU A 14 -0.99 -11.26 20.19
C GLU A 14 -1.36 -9.81 20.54
N TYR A 15 -1.08 -8.86 19.65
CA TYR A 15 -1.38 -7.45 19.88
C TYR A 15 -2.88 -7.19 20.00
N GLY A 16 -3.69 -7.85 19.18
CA GLY A 16 -5.14 -7.79 19.26
C GLY A 16 -5.68 -8.34 20.58
N LYS A 17 -5.15 -9.48 21.06
CA LYS A 17 -5.50 -10.06 22.37
C LYS A 17 -5.15 -9.11 23.52
N ASP A 18 -4.03 -8.40 23.40
CA ASP A 18 -3.56 -7.42 24.39
C ASP A 18 -4.29 -6.06 24.28
N GLY A 19 -5.17 -5.86 23.30
CA GLY A 19 -5.85 -4.58 23.05
C GLY A 19 -4.88 -3.46 22.62
N LYS A 20 -3.70 -3.82 22.11
CA LYS A 20 -2.69 -2.86 21.65
C LYS A 20 -2.98 -2.46 20.21
N PRO A 21 -3.04 -1.16 19.89
CA PRO A 21 -3.09 -0.73 18.50
C PRO A 21 -1.76 -1.02 17.81
N PHE A 22 -1.84 -1.46 16.55
CA PHE A 22 -0.67 -1.79 15.73
C PHE A 22 -0.91 -1.42 14.27
N PHE A 23 0.19 -1.29 13.53
CA PHE A 23 0.21 -1.05 12.09
C PHE A 23 0.67 -2.32 11.37
N PHE A 24 0.07 -2.59 10.22
CA PHE A 24 0.46 -3.70 9.35
C PHE A 24 0.59 -3.23 7.91
N ILE A 25 1.52 -3.84 7.18
CA ILE A 25 1.68 -3.66 5.74
C ILE A 25 1.99 -5.01 5.10
N PHE A 26 1.32 -5.27 3.97
CA PHE A 26 1.48 -6.47 3.18
C PHE A 26 1.72 -6.06 1.74
N ASP A 27 2.68 -6.70 1.08
CA ASP A 27 2.77 -6.64 -0.38
C ASP A 27 1.70 -7.54 -1.02
N PHE A 28 1.50 -7.36 -2.33
CA PHE A 28 0.49 -8.08 -3.10
C PHE A 28 0.70 -9.60 -3.11
N GLU A 29 1.96 -10.05 -3.07
CA GLU A 29 2.32 -11.47 -3.13
C GLU A 29 2.41 -12.11 -1.73
N LEU A 30 2.22 -11.31 -0.67
CA LEU A 30 2.29 -11.70 0.75
C LEU A 30 3.66 -12.26 1.16
N GLU A 31 4.74 -11.81 0.51
CA GLU A 31 6.08 -12.32 0.77
C GLU A 31 6.80 -11.62 1.93
N ASN A 32 6.47 -10.36 2.16
CA ASN A 32 7.14 -9.46 3.10
C ASN A 32 6.14 -8.72 4.00
N PRO A 33 5.35 -9.46 4.81
CA PRO A 33 4.45 -8.87 5.77
C PRO A 33 5.23 -8.22 6.93
N CYS A 34 4.88 -6.98 7.27
CA CYS A 34 5.43 -6.29 8.43
C CYS A 34 4.31 -5.89 9.39
N VAL A 35 4.57 -6.05 10.69
CA VAL A 35 3.64 -5.71 11.78
C VAL A 35 4.44 -5.02 12.88
N PHE A 36 4.02 -3.82 13.24
CA PHE A 36 4.71 -2.94 14.19
C PHE A 36 3.72 -2.37 15.21
N LEU A 37 4.15 -2.23 16.46
CA LEU A 37 3.45 -1.38 17.42
C LEU A 37 3.64 0.10 17.03
N LEU A 38 2.72 0.97 17.46
CA LEU A 38 2.73 2.37 17.03
C LEU A 38 3.99 3.14 17.46
N ASP A 39 4.60 2.77 18.59
CA ASP A 39 5.84 3.34 19.11
C ASP A 39 7.10 2.85 18.36
N GLU A 40 6.99 1.76 17.61
CA GLU A 40 8.08 1.24 16.77
C GLU A 40 8.17 1.98 15.43
N LEU A 41 7.06 2.56 14.96
CA LEU A 41 6.96 3.16 13.62
C LEU A 41 7.96 4.29 13.36
N ILE A 42 8.30 5.09 14.38
CA ILE A 42 9.28 6.17 14.25
C ILE A 42 10.66 5.61 13.90
N LYS A 43 11.03 4.45 14.44
CA LYS A 43 12.32 3.80 14.16
C LYS A 43 12.38 3.29 12.71
N GLU A 44 11.23 2.90 12.17
CA GLU A 44 11.06 2.47 10.78
C GLU A 44 10.85 3.64 9.81
N ASN A 45 10.95 4.89 10.28
CA ASN A 45 10.73 6.10 9.48
C ASN A 45 9.32 6.15 8.85
N ILE A 46 8.32 5.59 9.55
CA ILE A 46 6.92 5.58 9.15
C ILE A 46 6.16 6.62 9.99
N PHE A 47 5.58 7.61 9.33
CA PHE A 47 4.80 8.67 9.97
C PHE A 47 3.35 8.62 9.50
N PHE A 48 2.40 8.77 10.42
CA PHE A 48 0.99 8.80 10.11
C PHE A 48 0.24 9.77 11.03
N LYS A 49 -0.92 10.24 10.57
CA LYS A 49 -1.82 11.06 11.36
C LYS A 49 -3.26 10.77 10.96
N ILE A 50 -4.09 10.41 11.93
CA ILE A 50 -5.49 10.05 11.71
C ILE A 50 -6.34 11.30 11.95
N ASN A 51 -7.35 11.53 11.11
CA ASN A 51 -8.28 12.67 11.20
C ASN A 51 -7.65 14.06 11.04
N GLU A 52 -6.45 14.16 10.48
CA GLU A 52 -5.92 15.43 10.03
C GLU A 52 -6.10 15.63 8.53
N LYS A 53 -6.56 16.82 8.16
CA LYS A 53 -6.44 17.27 6.78
C LYS A 53 -4.96 17.45 6.53
N ASN A 54 -4.41 16.72 5.55
CA ASN A 54 -3.07 17.02 5.05
C ASN A 54 -2.97 18.53 4.82
N PRO A 55 -2.05 19.24 5.50
CA PRO A 55 -1.92 20.69 5.36
C PRO A 55 -1.61 21.05 3.90
N ASP A 56 -0.93 20.15 3.21
CA ASP A 56 -0.62 20.25 1.80
C ASP A 56 -1.76 19.66 0.97
N LYS A 57 -2.68 20.53 0.53
CA LYS A 57 -3.22 20.32 -0.82
C LYS A 57 -2.00 20.25 -1.73
N TYR A 58 -1.61 19.06 -2.17
CA TYR A 58 -0.66 18.91 -3.28
C TYR A 58 -1.26 19.65 -4.48
N GLN A 59 -0.96 20.94 -4.63
CA GLN A 59 -1.37 21.78 -5.75
C GLN A 59 -0.45 21.53 -6.94
N LYS A 60 -0.19 20.26 -7.25
CA LYS A 60 0.46 19.92 -8.51
C LYS A 60 -0.62 19.97 -9.57
N GLN A 61 -0.53 20.93 -10.49
CA GLN A 61 -1.32 20.86 -11.73
C GLN A 61 -0.86 19.62 -12.49
N ILE A 62 -1.56 18.51 -12.30
CA ILE A 62 -1.35 17.30 -13.10
C ILE A 62 -2.06 17.56 -14.42
N LEU A 63 -1.29 17.90 -15.44
CA LEU A 63 -1.82 17.99 -16.80
C LEU A 63 -2.00 16.56 -17.34
N LEU A 64 -3.22 16.04 -17.25
CA LEU A 64 -3.58 14.76 -17.87
C LEU A 64 -3.74 14.97 -19.38
N THR A 65 -2.64 14.83 -20.13
CA THR A 65 -2.71 14.83 -21.59
C THR A 65 -3.13 13.44 -22.08
N LYS A 66 -4.32 13.32 -22.67
CA LYS A 66 -4.71 12.11 -23.39
C LYS A 66 -3.89 12.04 -24.68
N LYS A 67 -2.96 11.08 -24.76
CA LYS A 67 -2.28 10.70 -26.01
C LYS A 67 -2.86 9.36 -26.45
N PRO A 68 -4.03 9.34 -27.12
CA PRO A 68 -4.57 8.09 -27.63
C PRO A 68 -3.55 7.51 -28.61
N ILE A 69 -3.38 6.19 -28.59
CA ILE A 69 -2.64 5.51 -29.64
C ILE A 69 -3.34 5.76 -30.98
N ASP A 70 -2.57 5.75 -32.07
CA ASP A 70 -3.13 5.88 -33.40
C ASP A 70 -4.15 4.76 -33.66
N PHE A 71 -5.28 5.11 -34.27
CA PHE A 71 -6.36 4.16 -34.50
C PHE A 71 -5.93 3.02 -35.43
N SER A 72 -5.09 3.28 -36.43
CA SER A 72 -4.57 2.24 -37.33
C SER A 72 -3.70 1.23 -36.58
N LEU A 73 -2.89 1.70 -35.63
CA LEU A 73 -2.07 0.85 -34.77
C LEU A 73 -2.95 -0.03 -33.86
N TYR A 74 -3.96 0.56 -33.22
CA TYR A 74 -4.93 -0.17 -32.41
C TYR A 74 -5.68 -1.24 -33.22
N LYS A 75 -6.14 -0.87 -34.42
CA LYS A 75 -6.94 -1.73 -35.29
C LYS A 75 -6.22 -3.00 -35.68
N ASN A 76 -4.90 -2.94 -35.91
CA ASN A 76 -4.10 -4.13 -36.22
C ASN A 76 -4.11 -5.16 -35.08
N SER A 77 -4.08 -4.74 -33.82
CA SER A 77 -4.13 -5.69 -32.68
C SER A 77 -5.55 -6.18 -32.40
N PHE A 78 -6.57 -5.41 -32.77
CA PHE A 78 -7.98 -5.75 -32.56
C PHE A 78 -8.53 -6.70 -33.64
N ASP A 79 -8.11 -6.54 -34.89
CA ASP A 79 -8.58 -7.35 -36.02
C ASP A 79 -7.93 -8.75 -36.08
N PHE A 80 -6.86 -9.00 -35.31
CA PHE A 80 -6.13 -10.27 -35.23
C PHE A 80 -6.48 -11.09 -33.97
N VAL A 81 -7.71 -10.94 -33.46
CA VAL A 81 -8.26 -11.75 -32.34
C VAL A 81 -8.94 -13.01 -32.85
#